data_AF-A9FC00-F1
#
_entry.id   AF-A9FC00-F1
#
_cell.length_a   1.000
_cell.length_b   1.000
_cell.length_c   1.000
_cell.angle_alpha   90.00
_cell.angle_beta   90.00
_cell.angle_gamma   90.00
#
_symmetry.space_group_name_H-M   'P 1'
#
loop_
_entity.id
_entity.type
_entity.pdbx_description
1 polymer ?
#
loop_
_entity_poly.entity_id
_entity_poly.type
_entity_poly.pdbx_seq_one_letter_code
_entity_poly.pdbx_strand_id
1 'polypeptide(L)'
;MTSTALLTAHRSLLAPSRALLARRPRRSLSTLAAAALATTLTAGASAAPVWTGDFETGNLNQWNTTLNGEHISVVTSPVLQGTRAGRVQLTNDARWSNGIKRVELNHKPAAGRTAEGAQTYFAWSFYLPEALAADPPTQIGYWESENSYSQMMSFEVVGQHISFATRKPDNKVHWEADGAVTPGVWHRIALHIRWSTNPNQGSVDVWFDGKQVVTGGKAQTLADNNAHFTQIGLLRNPSEFTDSPVIVLDDAVEGDTLEDVRPALPSSGEGGAGGAGGSGGAGGAGGEGGADGSGGSGSTGAAGGGATGGSDGAGGDVAPGPSASSSSSAASGAGSTGAGTGGTDEVEMAEGDDGGCSCRAAGSPAAPAPMALAGLGLIAALASARRRGRR
;
A
#
# COMPACT_ATOMS: atom_id res chain seq x y z
N MET A 1 1.28 -10.22 -65.44
CA MET A 1 0.42 -11.42 -65.31
C MET A 1 -0.51 -11.14 -64.13
N THR A 2 -1.76 -10.71 -64.35
CA THR A 2 -2.98 -11.56 -64.54
C THR A 2 -3.21 -12.51 -63.34
N SER A 3 -4.37 -12.57 -62.66
CA SER A 3 -5.69 -11.99 -62.97
C SER A 3 -6.65 -12.00 -61.75
N THR A 4 -7.65 -11.09 -61.78
CA THR A 4 -9.11 -11.33 -61.57
C THR A 4 -9.56 -12.25 -60.39
N ALA A 5 -10.06 -11.76 -59.25
CA ALA A 5 -11.37 -11.14 -58.94
C ALA A 5 -12.59 -12.10 -58.79
N LEU A 6 -13.41 -11.90 -57.74
CA LEU A 6 -14.87 -12.17 -57.77
C LEU A 6 -15.66 -11.36 -56.72
N LEU A 7 -16.83 -10.86 -57.11
CA LEU A 7 -17.86 -10.23 -56.24
C LEU A 7 -18.74 -11.28 -55.56
N THR A 8 -19.47 -10.89 -54.50
CA THR A 8 -20.94 -11.11 -54.39
C THR A 8 -21.55 -10.11 -53.41
N ALA A 9 -22.73 -9.57 -53.72
CA ALA A 9 -23.45 -8.59 -52.90
C ALA A 9 -24.94 -9.00 -52.74
N HIS A 10 -25.52 -8.75 -51.56
CA HIS A 10 -26.96 -8.87 -51.25
C HIS A 10 -27.23 -8.20 -49.88
N ARG A 11 -28.39 -7.59 -49.58
CA ARG A 11 -29.56 -7.17 -50.39
C ARG A 11 -30.37 -6.18 -49.56
N SER A 12 -30.75 -5.01 -50.09
CA SER A 12 -31.66 -4.08 -49.40
C SER A 12 -33.12 -4.52 -49.55
N LEU A 13 -33.95 -4.30 -48.52
CA LEU A 13 -35.41 -4.28 -48.64
C LEU A 13 -35.99 -3.08 -47.88
N LEU A 14 -36.53 -2.14 -48.64
CA LEU A 14 -37.43 -1.08 -48.16
C LEU A 14 -38.87 -1.61 -48.18
N ALA A 15 -39.70 -1.18 -47.23
CA ALA A 15 -41.15 -1.33 -47.28
C ALA A 15 -41.82 0.05 -47.03
N PRO A 16 -42.84 0.48 -47.82
CA PRO A 16 -43.27 1.88 -47.81
C PRO A 16 -44.71 2.14 -47.31
N SER A 17 -44.95 3.41 -46.95
CA SER A 17 -46.12 4.24 -47.30
C SER A 17 -47.51 4.04 -46.66
N ARG A 18 -48.04 5.21 -46.20
CA ARG A 18 -49.42 5.74 -46.40
C ARG A 18 -50.58 5.08 -45.59
N ALA A 19 -51.67 5.78 -45.23
CA ALA A 19 -51.97 7.23 -45.23
C ALA A 19 -53.31 7.58 -44.48
N LEU A 20 -53.40 8.83 -44.03
CA LEU A 20 -54.58 9.74 -43.99
C LEU A 20 -55.83 9.46 -43.11
N LEU A 21 -56.14 10.50 -42.30
CA LEU A 21 -57.45 11.13 -42.04
C LEU A 21 -58.59 10.38 -41.32
N ALA A 22 -58.87 10.85 -40.08
CA ALA A 22 -60.23 11.15 -39.61
C ALA A 22 -60.21 12.40 -38.70
N ARG A 23 -61.32 13.16 -38.64
CA ARG A 23 -61.40 14.49 -38.00
C ARG A 23 -62.70 14.62 -37.19
N ARG A 24 -62.73 15.56 -36.22
CA ARG A 24 -63.88 16.02 -35.37
C ARG A 24 -64.08 15.24 -34.03
N PRO A 25 -64.88 15.74 -33.06
CA PRO A 25 -64.60 17.00 -32.33
C PRO A 25 -64.85 16.93 -30.79
N ARG A 26 -64.31 17.92 -30.06
CA ARG A 26 -64.78 18.48 -28.76
C ARG A 26 -65.52 17.56 -27.77
N ARG A 27 -64.92 17.37 -26.58
CA ARG A 27 -65.59 17.61 -25.27
C ARG A 27 -64.56 17.96 -24.20
N SER A 28 -64.90 18.95 -23.38
CA SER A 28 -64.09 19.38 -22.23
C SER A 28 -64.10 18.34 -21.12
N LEU A 29 -63.02 18.27 -20.34
CA LEU A 29 -63.07 18.30 -18.88
C LEU A 29 -61.65 18.59 -18.35
N SER A 30 -61.52 19.63 -17.54
CA SER A 30 -60.23 20.07 -16.99
C SER A 30 -59.84 19.22 -15.79
N THR A 31 -59.03 18.19 -16.00
CA THR A 31 -58.34 17.49 -14.91
C THR A 31 -56.99 18.13 -14.67
N LEU A 32 -56.89 18.89 -13.57
CA LEU A 32 -55.62 19.29 -12.96
C LEU A 32 -54.89 18.04 -12.46
N ALA A 33 -54.13 17.40 -13.34
CA ALA A 33 -53.14 16.40 -12.96
C ALA A 33 -51.99 17.12 -12.24
N ALA A 34 -52.08 17.23 -10.93
CA ALA A 34 -50.97 17.65 -10.08
C ALA A 34 -49.86 16.60 -10.20
N ALA A 35 -48.93 16.82 -11.12
CA ALA A 35 -47.71 16.04 -11.25
C ALA A 35 -46.86 16.30 -10.00
N ALA A 36 -47.08 15.51 -8.95
CA ALA A 36 -46.22 15.47 -7.78
C ALA A 36 -44.84 15.01 -8.24
N LEU A 37 -43.94 15.98 -8.44
CA LEU A 37 -42.57 15.74 -8.84
C LEU A 37 -41.83 15.12 -7.66
N ALA A 38 -41.95 13.80 -7.53
CA ALA A 38 -41.26 13.02 -6.52
C ALA A 38 -39.76 13.03 -6.82
N THR A 39 -39.07 14.06 -6.31
CA THR A 39 -37.61 14.10 -6.25
C THR A 39 -37.15 13.00 -5.32
N THR A 40 -36.95 11.81 -5.89
CA THR A 40 -36.23 10.72 -5.25
C THR A 40 -34.81 11.20 -4.99
N LEU A 41 -34.58 11.72 -3.79
CA LEU A 41 -33.24 11.91 -3.25
C LEU A 41 -32.62 10.52 -3.13
N THR A 42 -31.93 10.09 -4.18
CA THR A 42 -30.97 8.99 -4.10
C THR A 42 -29.88 9.44 -3.14
N ALA A 43 -30.03 9.08 -1.87
CA ALA A 43 -28.92 9.09 -0.93
C ALA A 43 -27.86 8.16 -1.54
N GLY A 44 -26.86 8.75 -2.19
CA GLY A 44 -25.70 8.02 -2.66
C GLY A 44 -25.09 7.33 -1.44
N ALA A 45 -24.92 6.02 -1.50
CA ALA A 45 -24.15 5.31 -0.49
C ALA A 45 -22.74 5.93 -0.51
N SER A 46 -22.38 6.63 0.56
CA SER A 46 -21.00 7.09 0.71
C SER A 46 -20.14 5.86 0.86
N ALA A 47 -19.15 5.72 -0.03
CA ALA A 47 -17.97 4.90 0.27
C ALA A 47 -17.44 5.34 1.65
N ALA A 48 -17.16 4.38 2.51
CA ALA A 48 -16.83 4.59 3.90
C ALA A 48 -15.98 3.39 4.38
N PRO A 49 -14.73 3.62 4.83
CA PRO A 49 -13.90 2.56 5.38
C PRO A 49 -14.62 1.76 6.47
N VAL A 50 -14.41 0.45 6.45
CA VAL A 50 -14.88 -0.49 7.49
C VAL A 50 -14.05 -0.31 8.77
N TRP A 51 -12.80 0.14 8.64
CA TRP A 51 -11.90 0.51 9.73
C TRP A 51 -10.97 1.66 9.31
N THR A 52 -10.57 2.50 10.28
CA THR A 52 -9.66 3.64 10.08
C THR A 52 -8.68 3.81 11.25
N GLY A 53 -7.39 3.85 10.92
CA GLY A 53 -6.26 4.21 11.79
C GLY A 53 -5.58 5.51 11.32
N ASP A 54 -6.26 6.64 11.53
CA ASP A 54 -5.83 8.00 11.18
C ASP A 54 -5.18 8.78 12.35
N PHE A 55 -5.09 8.18 13.55
CA PHE A 55 -4.56 8.80 14.76
C PHE A 55 -5.32 10.04 15.27
N GLU A 56 -6.46 10.42 14.69
CA GLU A 56 -7.25 11.59 15.11
C GLU A 56 -7.79 11.46 16.55
N THR A 57 -7.87 10.23 17.07
CA THR A 57 -8.17 9.98 18.50
C THR A 57 -7.10 10.49 19.47
N GLY A 58 -5.92 10.88 18.97
CA GLY A 58 -4.81 11.42 19.76
C GLY A 58 -4.01 10.36 20.54
N ASN A 59 -4.22 9.08 20.24
CA ASN A 59 -3.56 7.94 20.85
C ASN A 59 -3.57 6.75 19.88
N LEU A 60 -3.10 5.58 20.33
CA LEU A 60 -2.93 4.40 19.47
C LEU A 60 -4.12 3.40 19.53
N ASN A 61 -5.22 3.71 20.22
CA ASN A 61 -6.33 2.78 20.48
C ASN A 61 -7.16 2.38 19.23
N GLN A 62 -6.91 2.99 18.07
CA GLN A 62 -7.48 2.56 16.79
C GLN A 62 -6.84 1.26 16.28
N TRP A 63 -5.65 0.93 16.77
CA TRP A 63 -4.86 -0.25 16.41
C TRP A 63 -5.08 -1.38 17.41
N ASN A 64 -5.06 -2.62 16.95
CA ASN A 64 -5.31 -3.79 17.80
C ASN A 64 -4.14 -4.10 18.74
N THR A 65 -2.91 -3.83 18.30
CA THR A 65 -1.68 -4.05 19.07
C THR A 65 -0.59 -3.12 18.54
N THR A 66 0.33 -2.72 19.42
CA THR A 66 1.58 -2.04 19.08
C THR A 66 2.76 -2.90 19.51
N LEU A 67 3.82 -2.92 18.72
CA LEU A 67 5.08 -3.58 19.06
C LEU A 67 6.14 -2.50 19.29
N ASN A 68 6.77 -2.53 20.46
CA ASN A 68 7.69 -1.50 20.95
C ASN A 68 7.06 -0.09 20.86
N GLY A 69 5.80 0.01 21.33
CA GLY A 69 4.93 1.16 21.17
C GLY A 69 5.41 2.45 21.85
N GLU A 70 6.36 2.35 22.78
CA GLU A 70 7.09 3.45 23.39
C GLU A 70 7.93 4.26 22.36
N HIS A 71 8.25 3.66 21.21
CA HIS A 71 8.90 4.32 20.07
C HIS A 71 7.90 4.87 19.03
N ILE A 72 6.61 4.91 19.37
CA ILE A 72 5.52 5.44 18.54
C ILE A 72 4.90 6.66 19.24
N SER A 73 4.83 7.80 18.55
CA SER A 73 4.18 9.01 19.05
C SER A 73 3.16 9.57 18.07
N VAL A 74 2.07 10.12 18.60
CA VAL A 74 1.10 10.86 17.78
C VAL A 74 1.58 12.30 17.66
N VAL A 75 1.85 12.74 16.43
CA VAL A 75 2.38 14.06 16.08
C VAL A 75 1.34 14.90 15.36
N THR A 76 1.55 16.22 15.31
CA THR A 76 0.70 17.18 14.56
C THR A 76 1.43 17.79 13.36
N SER A 77 2.63 17.29 13.03
CA SER A 77 3.40 17.64 11.83
C SER A 77 4.53 16.62 11.61
N PRO A 78 4.77 16.13 10.38
CA PRO A 78 3.89 16.26 9.22
C PRO A 78 2.58 15.47 9.43
N VAL A 79 1.53 15.87 8.71
CA VAL A 79 0.20 15.26 8.70
C VAL A 79 -0.30 15.27 7.26
N LEU A 80 -1.00 14.22 6.82
CA LEU A 80 -1.64 14.17 5.49
C LEU A 80 -3.11 14.57 5.58
N GLN A 81 -3.84 14.07 6.56
CA GLN A 81 -5.27 14.32 6.77
C GLN A 81 -5.56 14.74 8.22
N GLY A 82 -6.63 15.51 8.42
CA GLY A 82 -7.04 15.91 9.78
C GLY A 82 -6.00 16.81 10.46
N THR A 83 -5.56 16.39 11.65
CA THR A 83 -4.69 17.16 12.56
C THR A 83 -3.55 16.34 13.17
N ARG A 84 -3.50 15.03 12.94
CA ARG A 84 -2.60 14.08 13.60
C ARG A 84 -2.07 13.03 12.64
N ALA A 85 -0.91 12.47 12.99
CA ALA A 85 -0.32 11.32 12.32
C ALA A 85 0.51 10.50 13.32
N GLY A 86 0.83 9.25 13.00
CA GLY A 86 1.65 8.37 13.83
C GLY A 86 3.12 8.40 13.40
N ARG A 87 4.01 8.98 14.21
CA ARG A 87 5.46 8.90 14.01
C ARG A 87 6.01 7.64 14.66
N VAL A 88 6.64 6.80 13.85
CA VAL A 88 7.34 5.57 14.24
C VAL A 88 8.85 5.82 14.06
N GLN A 89 9.67 5.47 15.06
CA GLN A 89 11.13 5.56 14.98
C GLN A 89 11.76 4.24 15.39
N LEU A 90 12.61 3.68 14.56
CA LEU A 90 13.32 2.44 14.87
C LEU A 90 14.69 2.73 15.51
N THR A 91 15.04 1.93 16.50
CA THR A 91 16.28 1.99 17.28
C THR A 91 16.78 0.57 17.58
N ASN A 92 18.05 0.41 17.94
CA ASN A 92 18.63 -0.91 18.19
C ASN A 92 18.06 -1.62 19.44
N ASP A 93 17.50 -0.87 20.39
CA ASP A 93 16.85 -1.40 21.60
C ASP A 93 15.41 -1.89 21.38
N ALA A 94 14.75 -1.47 20.28
CA ALA A 94 13.43 -1.94 19.85
C ALA A 94 13.47 -3.39 19.29
N ARG A 95 13.92 -4.33 20.13
CA ARG A 95 14.33 -5.69 19.77
C ARG A 95 13.29 -6.73 20.23
N TRP A 96 12.87 -7.59 19.31
CA TRP A 96 12.05 -8.77 19.61
C TRP A 96 12.90 -9.95 20.13
N SER A 97 12.26 -10.96 20.74
CA SER A 97 12.95 -12.09 21.38
C SER A 97 13.87 -12.91 20.45
N ASN A 98 13.57 -12.95 19.15
CA ASN A 98 14.38 -13.58 18.10
C ASN A 98 15.46 -12.66 17.50
N GLY A 99 15.61 -11.45 18.02
CA GLY A 99 16.61 -10.47 17.57
C GLY A 99 16.16 -9.50 16.50
N ILE A 100 14.99 -9.69 15.87
CA ILE A 100 14.42 -8.75 14.89
C ILE A 100 14.25 -7.38 15.54
N LYS A 101 14.59 -6.31 14.82
CA LYS A 101 14.39 -4.93 15.27
C LYS A 101 13.09 -4.43 14.65
N ARG A 102 12.12 -4.01 15.45
CA ARG A 102 10.78 -3.64 14.93
C ARG A 102 10.07 -2.62 15.81
N VAL A 103 9.39 -1.66 15.18
CA VAL A 103 8.43 -0.75 15.83
C VAL A 103 7.22 -0.63 14.89
N GLU A 104 6.08 -1.15 15.32
CA GLU A 104 4.98 -1.45 14.40
C GLU A 104 3.60 -1.34 15.03
N LEU A 105 2.63 -1.03 14.16
CA LEU A 105 1.21 -0.97 14.42
C LEU A 105 0.53 -2.16 13.75
N ASN A 106 -0.40 -2.81 14.45
CA ASN A 106 -1.07 -4.01 13.97
C ASN A 106 -2.58 -3.78 13.84
N HIS A 107 -3.12 -4.10 12.66
CA HIS A 107 -4.55 -4.15 12.39
C HIS A 107 -4.99 -5.60 12.13
N LYS A 108 -5.94 -6.08 12.95
CA LYS A 108 -6.56 -7.41 12.87
C LYS A 108 -8.01 -7.25 12.40
N PRO A 109 -8.32 -7.46 11.11
CA PRO A 109 -9.68 -7.44 10.63
C PRO A 109 -10.47 -8.63 11.20
N ALA A 110 -11.80 -8.56 11.15
CA ALA A 110 -12.64 -9.70 11.54
C ALA A 110 -12.33 -10.92 10.65
N ALA A 111 -12.20 -12.12 11.23
CA ALA A 111 -11.68 -13.32 10.55
C ALA A 111 -12.34 -13.66 9.21
N GLY A 112 -13.62 -13.33 9.01
CA GLY A 112 -14.32 -13.53 7.73
C GLY A 112 -13.80 -12.66 6.58
N ARG A 113 -13.10 -11.56 6.87
CA ARG A 113 -12.53 -10.64 5.86
C ARG A 113 -11.23 -11.18 5.24
N THR A 114 -10.53 -12.08 5.93
CA THR A 114 -9.34 -12.79 5.46
C THR A 114 -9.56 -14.31 5.35
N ALA A 115 -10.81 -14.74 5.18
CA ALA A 115 -11.15 -16.14 4.94
C ALA A 115 -10.88 -16.57 3.47
N GLU A 116 -10.85 -17.88 3.21
CA GLU A 116 -10.71 -18.43 1.85
C GLU A 116 -11.80 -17.86 0.91
N GLY A 117 -11.36 -17.25 -0.20
CA GLY A 117 -12.22 -16.58 -1.17
C GLY A 117 -12.65 -15.15 -0.81
N ALA A 118 -12.33 -14.65 0.39
CA ALA A 118 -12.62 -13.28 0.79
C ALA A 118 -11.78 -12.27 -0.02
N GLN A 119 -12.26 -11.02 -0.05
CA GLN A 119 -11.56 -9.89 -0.66
C GLN A 119 -11.44 -8.77 0.36
N THR A 120 -10.27 -8.16 0.45
CA THR A 120 -9.99 -7.01 1.32
C THR A 120 -9.36 -5.90 0.51
N TYR A 121 -9.82 -4.68 0.71
CA TYR A 121 -9.07 -3.49 0.32
C TYR A 121 -8.40 -2.92 1.56
N PHE A 122 -7.10 -2.62 1.46
CA PHE A 122 -6.35 -1.96 2.54
C PHE A 122 -5.42 -0.91 1.96
N ALA A 123 -5.31 0.24 2.60
CA ALA A 123 -4.34 1.27 2.25
C ALA A 123 -3.77 1.95 3.48
N TRP A 124 -2.62 2.58 3.32
CA TRP A 124 -2.07 3.55 4.25
C TRP A 124 -1.21 4.56 3.49
N SER A 125 -1.06 5.73 4.07
CA SER A 125 -0.10 6.72 3.61
C SER A 125 1.12 6.75 4.52
N PHE A 126 2.27 7.05 3.95
CA PHE A 126 3.52 7.17 4.69
C PHE A 126 4.39 8.31 4.18
N TYR A 127 5.21 8.85 5.09
CA TYR A 127 6.17 9.92 4.84
C TYR A 127 7.50 9.52 5.48
N LEU A 128 8.58 9.62 4.72
CA LEU A 128 9.95 9.46 5.23
C LEU A 128 10.62 10.84 5.32
N PRO A 129 11.11 11.28 6.50
CA PRO A 129 11.89 12.51 6.60
C PRO A 129 13.23 12.43 5.85
N GLU A 130 13.83 11.24 5.81
CA GLU A 130 15.12 10.93 5.19
C GLU A 130 15.02 9.59 4.45
N ALA A 131 15.88 9.34 3.45
CA ALA A 131 15.96 8.03 2.80
C ALA A 131 16.47 6.97 3.81
N LEU A 132 15.96 5.74 3.71
CA LEU A 132 16.39 4.68 4.63
C LEU A 132 17.81 4.21 4.30
N ALA A 133 18.54 3.65 5.27
CA ALA A 133 19.78 2.94 4.96
C ALA A 133 19.53 1.80 3.94
N ALA A 134 20.54 1.51 3.11
CA ALA A 134 20.47 0.41 2.15
C ALA A 134 20.68 -0.97 2.81
N ASP A 135 21.40 -1.00 3.93
CA ASP A 135 21.69 -2.20 4.72
C ASP A 135 21.50 -1.87 6.22
N PRO A 136 20.68 -2.63 6.97
CA PRO A 136 19.78 -3.68 6.49
C PRO A 136 18.54 -3.14 5.75
N PRO A 137 17.99 -3.89 4.76
CA PRO A 137 16.69 -3.59 4.16
C PRO A 137 15.58 -3.48 5.22
N THR A 138 14.63 -2.58 4.98
CA THR A 138 13.59 -2.24 5.95
C THR A 138 12.20 -2.53 5.40
N GLN A 139 11.45 -3.41 6.05
CA GLN A 139 10.05 -3.63 5.72
C GLN A 139 9.19 -2.54 6.35
N ILE A 140 8.29 -1.95 5.56
CA ILE A 140 7.42 -0.84 5.98
C ILE A 140 5.95 -1.26 6.17
N GLY A 141 5.58 -2.42 5.62
CA GLY A 141 4.29 -3.04 5.87
C GLY A 141 4.16 -4.43 5.26
N TYR A 142 3.39 -5.31 5.90
CA TYR A 142 3.21 -6.70 5.46
C TYR A 142 1.96 -7.37 6.05
N TRP A 143 1.64 -8.55 5.53
CA TRP A 143 0.55 -9.41 5.99
C TRP A 143 1.09 -10.73 6.48
N GLU A 144 0.53 -11.22 7.58
CA GLU A 144 0.98 -12.43 8.27
C GLU A 144 -0.22 -13.18 8.87
N SER A 145 -0.12 -14.51 8.90
CA SER A 145 -1.13 -15.37 9.51
C SER A 145 -1.06 -15.33 11.05
N GLU A 146 -2.22 -15.14 11.70
CA GLU A 146 -2.34 -15.26 13.14
C GLU A 146 -2.01 -16.68 13.63
N ASN A 147 -1.44 -16.79 14.82
CA ASN A 147 -0.96 -18.03 15.45
C ASN A 147 0.22 -18.76 14.76
N SER A 148 0.29 -18.78 13.42
CA SER A 148 1.39 -19.44 12.70
C SER A 148 2.56 -18.52 12.35
N TYR A 149 2.37 -17.21 12.35
CA TYR A 149 3.38 -16.20 12.01
C TYR A 149 4.03 -16.45 10.64
N SER A 150 3.21 -16.93 9.70
CA SER A 150 3.62 -17.12 8.31
C SER A 150 3.36 -15.84 7.52
N GLN A 151 4.38 -15.00 7.35
CA GLN A 151 4.33 -13.82 6.48
C GLN A 151 3.96 -14.22 5.03
N MET A 152 3.04 -13.49 4.41
CA MET A 152 2.46 -13.79 3.09
C MET A 152 2.85 -12.81 2.01
N MET A 153 3.00 -11.53 2.32
CA MET A 153 3.47 -10.50 1.38
C MET A 153 3.96 -9.27 2.13
N SER A 154 4.86 -8.49 1.55
CA SER A 154 5.49 -7.33 2.20
C SER A 154 5.92 -6.24 1.21
N PHE A 155 5.98 -5.00 1.69
CA PHE A 155 6.70 -3.88 1.07
C PHE A 155 8.03 -3.67 1.80
N GLU A 156 9.11 -3.57 1.03
CA GLU A 156 10.47 -3.39 1.54
C GLU A 156 11.12 -2.19 0.86
N VAL A 157 11.81 -1.35 1.65
CA VAL A 157 12.45 -0.10 1.21
C VAL A 157 13.95 -0.14 1.54
N VAL A 158 14.75 0.29 0.57
CA VAL A 158 16.22 0.33 0.57
C VAL A 158 16.63 1.66 -0.05
N GLY A 159 17.12 2.61 0.73
CA GLY A 159 17.33 3.98 0.21
C GLY A 159 16.00 4.64 -0.17
N GLN A 160 15.83 4.86 -1.48
CA GLN A 160 14.62 5.36 -2.13
C GLN A 160 13.98 4.31 -3.07
N HIS A 161 14.56 3.11 -3.15
CA HIS A 161 14.02 1.97 -3.86
C HIS A 161 12.94 1.29 -2.99
N ILE A 162 11.84 0.89 -3.62
CA ILE A 162 10.77 0.10 -2.98
C ILE A 162 10.45 -1.13 -3.82
N SER A 163 10.20 -2.25 -3.16
CA SER A 163 9.69 -3.47 -3.78
C SER A 163 8.44 -4.00 -3.07
N PHE A 164 7.61 -4.73 -3.80
CA PHE A 164 6.48 -5.49 -3.29
C PHE A 164 6.60 -6.95 -3.70
N ALA A 165 6.56 -7.85 -2.72
CA ALA A 165 6.73 -9.28 -2.93
C ALA A 165 5.69 -10.12 -2.18
N THR A 166 5.27 -11.23 -2.77
CA THR A 166 4.53 -12.31 -2.07
C THR A 166 5.48 -13.44 -1.71
N ARG A 167 5.27 -14.08 -0.56
CA ARG A 167 6.17 -15.10 0.00
C ARG A 167 5.80 -16.55 -0.34
N LYS A 168 4.57 -16.80 -0.83
CA LYS A 168 4.06 -18.15 -1.16
C LYS A 168 3.38 -18.22 -2.54
N PRO A 169 3.43 -19.36 -3.25
CA PRO A 169 4.09 -20.63 -2.85
C PRO A 169 5.61 -20.50 -2.88
N ASP A 170 6.13 -19.59 -3.69
CA ASP A 170 7.52 -19.17 -3.76
C ASP A 170 7.62 -17.66 -3.48
N ASN A 171 8.81 -17.18 -3.09
CA ASN A 171 9.07 -15.76 -2.96
C ASN A 171 9.16 -15.09 -4.34
N LYS A 172 8.25 -14.15 -4.62
CA LYS A 172 8.13 -13.46 -5.90
C LYS A 172 7.92 -11.97 -5.70
N VAL A 173 8.85 -11.16 -6.21
CA VAL A 173 8.65 -9.73 -6.44
C VAL A 173 7.66 -9.56 -7.60
N HIS A 174 6.59 -8.78 -7.41
CA HIS A 174 5.64 -8.45 -8.49
C HIS A 174 5.86 -7.04 -9.03
N TRP A 175 6.42 -6.15 -8.23
CA TRP A 175 6.75 -4.78 -8.61
C TRP A 175 7.92 -4.26 -7.77
N GLU A 176 8.74 -3.43 -8.40
CA GLU A 176 9.80 -2.66 -7.77
C GLU A 176 9.99 -1.34 -8.52
N ALA A 177 10.52 -0.31 -7.85
CA ALA A 177 10.83 0.98 -8.45
C ALA A 177 11.96 1.71 -7.72
N ASP A 178 12.98 2.14 -8.48
CA ASP A 178 14.06 3.00 -8.01
C ASP A 178 13.59 4.45 -7.86
N GLY A 179 13.99 5.11 -6.77
CA GLY A 179 13.71 6.53 -6.55
C GLY A 179 12.23 6.88 -6.33
N ALA A 180 11.35 5.88 -6.21
CA ALA A 180 9.92 6.10 -6.06
C ALA A 180 9.54 6.59 -4.64
N VAL A 181 10.34 6.23 -3.62
CA VAL A 181 10.15 6.72 -2.25
C VAL A 181 10.99 7.97 -2.05
N THR A 182 10.39 9.14 -2.26
CA THR A 182 11.04 10.44 -2.15
C THR A 182 10.98 10.95 -0.70
N PRO A 183 12.11 11.23 -0.05
CA PRO A 183 12.10 11.84 1.29
C PRO A 183 11.44 13.22 1.26
N GLY A 184 10.69 13.54 2.31
CA GLY A 184 9.91 14.78 2.39
C GLY A 184 8.57 14.76 1.65
N VAL A 185 8.15 13.63 1.10
CA VAL A 185 6.89 13.46 0.36
C VAL A 185 5.98 12.45 1.05
N TRP A 186 4.67 12.72 1.02
CA TRP A 186 3.64 11.75 1.39
C TRP A 186 3.37 10.82 0.21
N HIS A 187 3.62 9.53 0.41
CA HIS A 187 3.28 8.46 -0.51
C HIS A 187 2.07 7.67 -0.01
N ARG A 188 1.38 6.99 -0.92
CA ARG A 188 0.28 6.08 -0.58
C ARG A 188 0.48 4.71 -1.21
N ILE A 189 0.29 3.68 -0.40
CA ILE A 189 0.16 2.29 -0.85
C ILE A 189 -1.30 1.88 -0.65
N ALA A 190 -1.91 1.29 -1.68
CA ALA A 190 -3.21 0.64 -1.58
C ALA A 190 -3.16 -0.75 -2.23
N LEU A 191 -3.90 -1.70 -1.68
CA LEU A 191 -3.99 -3.08 -2.15
C LEU A 191 -5.43 -3.54 -2.23
N HIS A 192 -5.66 -4.44 -3.16
CA HIS A 192 -6.79 -5.36 -3.16
C HIS A 192 -6.24 -6.78 -3.09
N ILE A 193 -6.61 -7.51 -2.04
CA ILE A 193 -6.16 -8.87 -1.79
C ILE A 193 -7.36 -9.80 -1.93
N ARG A 194 -7.28 -10.75 -2.86
CA ARG A 194 -8.14 -11.93 -2.88
C ARG A 194 -7.44 -13.06 -2.13
N TRP A 195 -8.01 -13.45 -1.00
CA TRP A 195 -7.45 -14.43 -0.07
C TRP A 195 -7.69 -15.86 -0.56
N SER A 196 -6.62 -16.66 -0.69
CA SER A 196 -6.70 -18.08 -1.02
C SER A 196 -5.44 -18.85 -0.66
N THR A 197 -5.62 -20.07 -0.17
CA THR A 197 -4.58 -21.10 -0.05
C THR A 197 -4.16 -21.68 -1.40
N ASN A 198 -4.97 -21.51 -2.46
CA ASN A 198 -4.66 -21.94 -3.82
C ASN A 198 -4.02 -20.81 -4.63
N PRO A 199 -2.75 -20.95 -5.07
CA PRO A 199 -2.02 -19.86 -5.73
C PRO A 199 -2.57 -19.42 -7.09
N ASN A 200 -3.44 -20.22 -7.70
CA ASN A 200 -4.13 -19.86 -8.95
C ASN A 200 -5.39 -19.02 -8.69
N GLN A 201 -5.97 -19.11 -7.48
CA GLN A 201 -7.19 -18.39 -7.09
C GLN A 201 -6.86 -17.09 -6.35
N GLY A 202 -5.85 -17.11 -5.48
CA GLY A 202 -5.33 -15.93 -4.80
C GLY A 202 -4.76 -14.92 -5.79
N SER A 203 -4.93 -13.64 -5.48
CA SER A 203 -4.36 -12.56 -6.28
C SER A 203 -4.22 -11.28 -5.47
N VAL A 204 -3.28 -10.43 -5.90
CA VAL A 204 -3.09 -9.08 -5.39
C VAL A 204 -3.11 -8.08 -6.54
N ASP A 205 -3.84 -6.98 -6.36
CA ASP A 205 -3.66 -5.75 -7.12
C ASP A 205 -3.03 -4.71 -6.17
N VAL A 206 -2.10 -3.89 -6.69
CA VAL A 206 -1.37 -2.90 -5.90
C VAL A 206 -1.36 -1.57 -6.64
N TRP A 207 -1.59 -0.50 -5.89
CA TRP A 207 -1.45 0.89 -6.31
C TRP A 207 -0.39 1.57 -5.46
N PHE A 208 0.47 2.36 -6.11
CA PHE A 208 1.42 3.28 -5.49
C PHE A 208 1.14 4.67 -6.04
N ASP A 209 0.87 5.64 -5.17
CA ASP A 209 0.52 7.03 -5.53
C ASP A 209 -0.56 7.12 -6.62
N GLY A 210 -1.66 6.35 -6.45
CA GLY A 210 -2.79 6.28 -7.38
C GLY A 210 -2.55 5.48 -8.65
N LYS A 211 -1.30 5.20 -9.03
CA LYS A 211 -0.97 4.38 -10.20
C LYS A 211 -1.06 2.90 -9.83
N GLN A 212 -1.85 2.12 -10.58
CA GLN A 212 -1.82 0.67 -10.46
C GLN A 212 -0.47 0.15 -10.97
N VAL A 213 0.26 -0.54 -10.09
CA VAL A 213 1.61 -1.08 -10.33
C VAL A 213 1.63 -2.61 -10.38
N VAL A 214 0.63 -3.27 -9.79
CA VAL A 214 0.36 -4.71 -9.96
C VAL A 214 -1.10 -4.92 -10.32
N THR A 215 -1.35 -5.77 -11.33
CA THR A 215 -2.70 -6.15 -11.76
C THR A 215 -2.82 -7.68 -11.77
N GLY A 216 -3.71 -8.22 -10.94
CA GLY A 216 -4.02 -9.64 -10.85
C GLY A 216 -2.84 -10.55 -10.48
N GLY A 217 -1.86 -10.04 -9.72
CA GLY A 217 -0.63 -10.74 -9.35
C GLY A 217 -0.93 -12.05 -8.63
N LYS A 218 -0.74 -13.19 -9.30
CA LYS A 218 -1.06 -14.53 -8.75
C LYS A 218 -0.06 -14.97 -7.68
N ALA A 219 -0.60 -15.41 -6.55
CA ALA A 219 0.14 -15.87 -5.38
C ALA A 219 -0.79 -16.70 -4.48
N GLN A 220 -0.20 -17.54 -3.62
CA GLN A 220 -0.91 -18.04 -2.45
C GLN A 220 -0.95 -16.89 -1.45
N THR A 221 -2.13 -16.36 -1.16
CA THR A 221 -2.34 -15.19 -0.29
C THR A 221 -2.73 -15.57 1.13
N LEU A 222 -3.23 -16.78 1.38
CA LEU A 222 -3.40 -17.35 2.72
C LEU A 222 -2.36 -18.43 3.04
N ALA A 223 -1.74 -18.36 4.21
CA ALA A 223 -0.87 -19.40 4.73
C ALA A 223 -1.62 -20.70 5.05
N ASP A 224 -2.77 -20.54 5.70
CA ASP A 224 -3.52 -21.55 6.43
C ASP A 224 -4.93 -21.00 6.76
N ASN A 225 -5.66 -21.65 7.69
CA ASN A 225 -7.03 -21.30 8.07
C ASN A 225 -7.13 -20.21 9.16
N ASN A 226 -6.02 -19.62 9.62
CA ASN A 226 -6.12 -18.53 10.61
C ASN A 226 -6.47 -17.21 9.91
N ALA A 227 -7.04 -16.27 10.68
CA ALA A 227 -7.16 -14.89 10.23
C ALA A 227 -5.78 -14.31 9.92
N HIS A 228 -5.68 -13.54 8.86
CA HIS A 228 -4.47 -12.78 8.55
C HIS A 228 -4.62 -11.33 9.02
N PHE A 229 -3.52 -10.75 9.50
CA PHE A 229 -3.47 -9.38 9.98
C PHE A 229 -2.47 -8.56 9.16
N THR A 230 -2.59 -7.24 9.25
CA THR A 230 -1.65 -6.29 8.64
C THR A 230 -0.74 -5.72 9.73
N GLN A 231 0.54 -5.54 9.41
CA GLN A 231 1.45 -4.70 10.19
C GLN A 231 2.01 -3.58 9.29
N ILE A 232 2.13 -2.38 9.85
CA ILE A 232 2.83 -1.25 9.22
C ILE A 232 3.73 -0.56 10.26
N GLY A 233 4.85 0.02 9.82
CA GLY A 233 5.87 0.57 10.71
C GLY A 233 7.26 0.42 10.13
N LEU A 234 8.21 -0.04 10.94
CA LEU A 234 9.58 -0.35 10.52
C LEU A 234 10.00 -1.70 11.11
N LEU A 235 10.42 -2.64 10.24
CA LEU A 235 11.01 -3.92 10.64
C LEU A 235 12.33 -4.16 9.90
N ARG A 236 13.35 -4.57 10.64
CA ARG A 236 14.68 -4.99 10.14
C ARG A 236 15.07 -6.35 10.71
N ASN A 237 15.75 -7.15 9.89
CA ASN A 237 16.32 -8.43 10.32
C ASN A 237 17.35 -8.26 11.47
N PRO A 238 17.71 -9.34 12.20
CA PRO A 238 18.59 -9.28 13.37
C PRO A 238 20.01 -8.78 13.05
N SER A 239 20.19 -7.46 13.05
CA SER A 239 21.43 -6.75 12.78
C SER A 239 21.43 -5.43 13.57
N GLU A 240 22.59 -5.00 14.03
CA GLU A 240 22.77 -3.64 14.56
C GLU A 240 22.96 -2.67 13.38
N PHE A 241 22.40 -1.48 13.49
CA PHE A 241 22.50 -0.43 12.48
C PHE A 241 22.88 0.92 13.12
N THR A 242 23.38 1.86 12.32
CA THR A 242 23.92 3.15 12.82
C THR A 242 23.02 4.35 12.56
N ASP A 243 22.01 4.20 11.70
CA ASP A 243 20.94 5.17 11.52
C ASP A 243 19.85 5.05 12.62
N SER A 244 18.85 5.91 12.58
CA SER A 244 17.62 5.75 13.38
C SER A 244 16.43 6.13 12.51
N PRO A 245 15.97 5.21 11.64
CA PRO A 245 15.01 5.55 10.60
C PRO A 245 13.66 5.92 11.21
N VAL A 246 12.98 6.86 10.57
CA VAL A 246 11.69 7.39 10.98
C VAL A 246 10.72 7.27 9.82
N ILE A 247 9.51 6.79 10.10
CA ILE A 247 8.38 6.83 9.18
C ILE A 247 7.21 7.52 9.91
N VAL A 248 6.53 8.42 9.22
CA VAL A 248 5.26 8.97 9.68
C VAL A 248 4.15 8.31 8.88
N LEU A 249 3.11 7.84 9.56
CA LEU A 249 2.01 7.05 9.04
C LEU A 249 0.71 7.83 9.24
N ASP A 250 -0.17 7.80 8.24
CA ASP A 250 -1.47 8.47 8.28
C ASP A 250 -2.46 7.76 7.34
N ASP A 251 -3.75 8.00 7.51
CA ASP A 251 -4.85 7.48 6.71
C ASP A 251 -4.76 5.97 6.41
N ALA A 252 -4.48 5.16 7.43
CA ALA A 252 -4.59 3.71 7.32
C ALA A 252 -6.07 3.33 7.30
N VAL A 253 -6.53 2.63 6.25
CA VAL A 253 -7.95 2.31 6.04
C VAL A 253 -8.15 0.91 5.50
N GLU A 254 -9.21 0.25 5.98
CA GLU A 254 -9.73 -1.00 5.42
C GLU A 254 -11.09 -0.73 4.75
N GLY A 255 -11.32 -1.30 3.57
CA GLY A 255 -12.55 -1.10 2.80
C GLY A 255 -13.05 -2.36 2.10
N ASP A 256 -14.24 -2.25 1.51
CA ASP A 256 -14.86 -3.29 0.69
C ASP A 256 -14.75 -2.99 -0.82
N THR A 257 -14.31 -1.77 -1.17
CA THR A 257 -14.13 -1.26 -2.53
C THR A 257 -12.81 -0.49 -2.68
N LEU A 258 -12.41 -0.23 -3.93
CA LEU A 258 -11.23 0.59 -4.22
C LEU A 258 -11.47 2.06 -3.82
N GLU A 259 -12.71 2.52 -3.94
CA GLU A 259 -13.17 3.85 -3.57
C GLU A 259 -13.02 4.11 -2.06
N ASP A 260 -13.32 3.12 -1.20
CA ASP A 260 -13.15 3.22 0.26
C ASP A 260 -11.69 3.51 0.63
N VAL A 261 -10.74 2.89 -0.08
CA VAL A 261 -9.30 2.99 0.21
C VAL A 261 -8.55 4.05 -0.60
N ARG A 262 -9.25 4.81 -1.46
CA ARG A 262 -8.78 6.04 -2.12
C ARG A 262 -7.33 5.93 -2.64
N PRO A 263 -7.02 5.06 -3.63
CA PRO A 263 -5.63 4.70 -3.97
C PRO A 263 -4.73 5.88 -4.37
N ALA A 264 -5.32 7.01 -4.80
CA ALA A 264 -4.63 8.21 -5.25
C ALA A 264 -4.51 9.33 -4.18
N LEU A 265 -4.66 9.02 -2.89
CA LEU A 265 -4.67 10.03 -1.83
C LEU A 265 -3.25 10.42 -1.33
N PRO A 266 -2.51 11.19 -2.13
CA PRO A 266 -2.04 12.50 -1.66
C PRO A 266 -2.62 13.64 -2.52
N SER A 267 -3.16 14.71 -1.95
CA SER A 267 -2.36 15.85 -1.48
C SER A 267 -3.25 16.93 -0.83
N SER A 268 -2.63 17.91 -0.16
CA SER A 268 -3.22 19.24 0.08
C SER A 268 -2.34 20.40 -0.41
N GLY A 269 -1.02 20.19 -0.54
CA GLY A 269 -0.05 21.10 -1.16
C GLY A 269 1.36 20.53 -1.04
N GLU A 270 2.11 20.56 -2.14
CA GLU A 270 3.43 19.90 -2.26
C GLU A 270 4.50 20.56 -1.36
N GLY A 271 5.36 19.73 -0.75
CA GLY A 271 6.66 20.17 -0.21
C GLY A 271 6.61 21.25 0.88
N GLY A 272 5.66 21.15 1.82
CA GLY A 272 5.42 22.13 2.90
C GLY A 272 6.57 22.31 3.91
N ALA A 273 7.66 22.94 3.48
CA ALA A 273 8.72 23.40 4.35
C ALA A 273 8.22 24.50 5.30
N GLY A 274 8.38 24.29 6.60
CA GLY A 274 8.54 25.38 7.58
C GLY A 274 7.38 26.38 7.73
N GLY A 275 6.14 25.91 7.82
CA GLY A 275 4.97 26.76 8.19
C GLY A 275 4.93 27.17 9.67
N ALA A 276 5.99 27.80 10.19
CA ALA A 276 5.99 28.33 11.56
C ALA A 276 5.30 29.71 11.61
N GLY A 277 4.05 29.76 12.07
CA GLY A 277 3.38 31.03 12.35
C GLY A 277 1.91 30.90 12.76
N GLY A 278 1.51 31.58 13.85
CA GLY A 278 0.09 31.79 14.16
C GLY A 278 -0.39 31.51 15.59
N SER A 279 0.44 31.67 16.62
CA SER A 279 -0.10 31.85 17.98
C SER A 279 -0.58 33.30 18.19
N GLY A 280 -1.86 33.47 18.51
CA GLY A 280 -2.48 34.76 18.81
C GLY A 280 -3.74 35.04 17.97
N GLY A 281 -4.88 35.43 18.54
CA GLY A 281 -5.16 35.63 19.96
C GLY A 281 -6.67 35.78 20.20
N ALA A 282 -7.08 35.76 21.47
CA ALA A 282 -8.47 35.92 21.86
C ALA A 282 -8.86 37.39 22.06
N GLY A 283 -10.12 37.72 21.75
CA GLY A 283 -10.85 38.86 22.32
C GLY A 283 -11.02 40.08 21.41
N GLY A 284 -12.17 40.74 21.55
CA GLY A 284 -12.46 42.05 20.94
C GLY A 284 -13.86 42.12 20.33
N ALA A 285 -14.80 42.74 21.04
CA ALA A 285 -16.15 43.01 20.55
C ALA A 285 -16.33 44.48 20.14
N GLY A 286 -17.23 44.73 19.17
CA GLY A 286 -17.88 46.02 18.96
C GLY A 286 -17.11 47.05 18.12
N GLY A 287 -17.83 47.74 17.23
CA GLY A 287 -17.31 48.84 16.42
C GLY A 287 -18.15 49.11 15.18
N GLU A 288 -19.19 49.93 15.30
CA GLU A 288 -19.97 50.43 14.16
C GLU A 288 -19.24 51.61 13.47
N GLY A 289 -19.48 51.78 12.17
CA GLY A 289 -19.42 53.09 11.50
C GLY A 289 -18.18 53.39 10.64
N GLY A 290 -18.39 54.14 9.56
CA GLY A 290 -17.35 54.73 8.71
C GLY A 290 -17.58 54.50 7.22
N ALA A 291 -18.00 55.55 6.51
CA ALA A 291 -18.25 55.53 5.06
C ALA A 291 -17.14 56.27 4.28
N ASP A 292 -17.26 56.18 2.95
CA ASP A 292 -16.67 57.05 1.92
C ASP A 292 -15.14 57.02 1.69
N GLY A 293 -14.76 56.93 0.40
CA GLY A 293 -13.37 56.81 -0.04
C GLY A 293 -13.20 56.59 -1.54
N SER A 294 -13.78 57.47 -2.37
CA SER A 294 -13.67 57.40 -3.83
C SER A 294 -12.37 57.98 -4.40
N GLY A 295 -11.82 57.34 -5.44
CA GLY A 295 -10.99 58.02 -6.47
C GLY A 295 -9.53 57.59 -6.55
N GLY A 296 -9.05 57.38 -7.79
CA GLY A 296 -7.64 57.05 -8.06
C GLY A 296 -7.40 56.39 -9.42
N SER A 297 -7.60 57.13 -10.52
CA SER A 297 -7.17 56.69 -11.86
C SER A 297 -5.79 57.27 -12.24
N GLY A 298 -4.99 56.47 -12.93
CA GLY A 298 -3.72 56.87 -13.57
C GLY A 298 -2.50 56.07 -13.08
N SER A 299 -1.46 55.86 -13.89
CA SER A 299 -1.33 56.02 -15.34
C SER A 299 -0.08 55.26 -15.83
N THR A 300 0.03 55.07 -17.16
CA THR A 300 1.30 55.00 -17.93
C THR A 300 2.48 54.12 -17.45
N GLY A 301 2.85 53.11 -18.25
CA GLY A 301 4.17 52.47 -18.17
C GLY A 301 4.41 51.58 -19.39
N ALA A 302 5.24 52.02 -20.34
CA ALA A 302 5.52 51.31 -21.58
C ALA A 302 7.03 51.06 -21.78
N ALA A 303 7.32 50.06 -22.63
CA ALA A 303 8.57 49.80 -23.36
C ALA A 303 9.75 49.11 -22.63
N GLY A 304 10.50 48.34 -23.45
CA GLY A 304 11.75 47.64 -23.11
C GLY A 304 11.59 46.11 -23.03
N GLY A 305 12.24 45.25 -23.82
CA GLY A 305 13.18 45.45 -24.94
C GLY A 305 14.48 44.64 -24.78
N GLY A 306 14.87 43.86 -25.80
CA GLY A 306 16.08 43.01 -25.81
C GLY A 306 15.80 41.56 -25.38
N ALA A 307 16.01 40.47 -26.15
CA ALA A 307 16.81 40.16 -27.34
C ALA A 307 18.30 39.80 -27.11
N THR A 308 18.56 38.50 -26.93
CA THR A 308 19.74 37.68 -27.32
C THR A 308 19.35 36.19 -27.12
N GLY A 309 19.86 35.17 -27.82
CA GLY A 309 20.73 35.12 -29.01
C GLY A 309 21.44 33.75 -29.14
N GLY A 310 21.37 33.10 -30.31
CA GLY A 310 22.13 31.88 -30.70
C GLY A 310 21.61 30.54 -30.10
N SER A 311 21.32 29.45 -30.82
CA SER A 311 21.81 28.79 -32.06
C SER A 311 22.87 27.70 -31.85
N ASP A 312 22.42 26.45 -31.96
CA ASP A 312 22.97 25.33 -32.75
C ASP A 312 24.44 24.84 -32.62
N GLY A 313 24.58 23.50 -32.53
CA GLY A 313 25.84 22.75 -32.60
C GLY A 313 25.83 21.53 -31.65
N ALA A 314 25.31 20.34 -31.98
CA ALA A 314 25.53 19.42 -33.10
C ALA A 314 26.83 18.57 -33.01
N GLY A 315 26.66 17.24 -32.96
CA GLY A 315 27.66 16.22 -33.37
C GLY A 315 28.48 15.56 -32.25
N GLY A 316 28.47 14.22 -32.18
CA GLY A 316 29.31 13.48 -31.23
C GLY A 316 29.04 11.97 -31.09
N ASP A 317 28.91 11.22 -32.18
CA ASP A 317 28.81 9.75 -32.13
C ASP A 317 30.10 9.10 -31.61
N VAL A 318 29.99 8.11 -30.73
CA VAL A 318 31.09 7.18 -30.38
C VAL A 318 30.57 5.74 -30.37
N ALA A 319 31.10 4.93 -31.29
CA ALA A 319 30.84 3.50 -31.42
C ALA A 319 31.92 2.65 -30.68
N PRO A 320 31.66 1.37 -30.37
CA PRO A 320 32.44 0.62 -29.37
C PRO A 320 33.71 -0.06 -29.90
N GLY A 321 34.66 -0.31 -29.00
CA GLY A 321 35.89 -1.08 -29.24
C GLY A 321 35.91 -2.42 -28.45
N PRO A 322 36.61 -3.47 -28.94
CA PRO A 322 36.48 -4.84 -28.42
C PRO A 322 37.61 -5.26 -27.47
N SER A 323 37.35 -6.29 -26.65
CA SER A 323 38.37 -7.02 -25.87
C SER A 323 38.30 -8.52 -26.12
N ALA A 324 39.46 -9.18 -26.10
CA ALA A 324 39.69 -10.45 -26.77
C ALA A 324 39.23 -11.71 -26.02
N SER A 325 38.92 -12.73 -26.81
CA SER A 325 38.85 -14.13 -26.40
C SER A 325 40.22 -14.71 -26.04
N SER A 326 40.29 -15.59 -25.03
CA SER A 326 41.36 -16.58 -24.89
C SER A 326 40.76 -17.99 -24.80
N SER A 327 41.45 -18.94 -25.43
CA SER A 327 41.00 -20.32 -25.64
C SER A 327 41.76 -21.29 -24.73
N SER A 328 41.07 -22.31 -24.21
CA SER A 328 41.73 -23.58 -23.87
C SER A 328 40.76 -24.76 -24.01
N SER A 329 41.33 -25.93 -24.30
CA SER A 329 40.62 -27.11 -24.81
C SER A 329 41.09 -28.39 -24.10
N ALA A 330 40.15 -29.22 -23.61
CA ALA A 330 40.31 -30.66 -23.35
C ALA A 330 38.90 -31.24 -23.10
N ALA A 331 38.36 -32.16 -23.89
CA ALA A 331 38.76 -33.57 -24.10
C ALA A 331 38.24 -34.54 -23.01
N SER A 332 37.07 -35.13 -23.31
CA SER A 332 36.69 -36.54 -23.11
C SER A 332 37.34 -37.37 -21.98
N GLY A 333 36.50 -37.92 -21.10
CA GLY A 333 36.83 -39.07 -20.25
C GLY A 333 35.55 -39.77 -19.77
N ALA A 334 35.37 -41.04 -20.13
CA ALA A 334 34.25 -41.87 -19.69
C ALA A 334 34.72 -42.91 -18.67
N GLY A 335 33.83 -43.33 -17.76
CA GLY A 335 33.84 -44.70 -17.28
C GLY A 335 33.72 -44.95 -15.77
N SER A 336 32.93 -46.00 -15.50
CA SER A 336 33.06 -46.97 -14.42
C SER A 336 32.35 -46.74 -13.08
N THR A 337 31.69 -47.83 -12.71
CA THR A 337 31.02 -48.17 -11.45
C THR A 337 31.98 -48.41 -10.29
N GLY A 338 31.49 -48.23 -9.06
CA GLY A 338 32.11 -48.78 -7.84
C GLY A 338 31.18 -48.70 -6.64
N ALA A 339 30.69 -49.83 -6.15
CA ALA A 339 30.00 -49.92 -4.86
C ALA A 339 31.02 -50.20 -3.74
N GLY A 340 30.83 -49.61 -2.56
CA GLY A 340 31.71 -49.81 -1.42
C GLY A 340 31.01 -49.48 -0.10
N THR A 341 31.06 -50.41 0.85
CA THR A 341 30.32 -50.37 2.12
C THR A 341 31.22 -50.10 3.33
N GLY A 342 30.72 -49.31 4.27
CA GLY A 342 31.02 -49.45 5.70
C GLY A 342 32.31 -48.78 6.21
N GLY A 343 32.35 -48.54 7.53
CA GLY A 343 33.50 -47.99 8.24
C GLY A 343 33.13 -46.78 9.09
N THR A 344 32.76 -47.01 10.34
CA THR A 344 32.90 -46.03 11.43
C THR A 344 34.38 -45.79 11.71
N ASP A 345 34.76 -44.56 12.09
CA ASP A 345 35.67 -44.34 13.22
C ASP A 345 35.63 -42.88 13.68
N GLU A 346 35.76 -42.68 14.99
CA GLU A 346 35.84 -41.37 15.64
C GLU A 346 37.29 -40.87 15.63
N VAL A 347 37.50 -39.61 15.22
CA VAL A 347 38.78 -38.91 15.43
C VAL A 347 38.49 -37.44 15.77
N GLU A 348 38.79 -37.03 17.00
CA GLU A 348 38.96 -35.63 17.34
C GLU A 348 40.16 -35.05 16.56
N MET A 349 40.11 -33.76 16.18
CA MET A 349 41.16 -32.77 16.49
C MET A 349 40.98 -31.46 15.70
N ALA A 350 41.24 -30.36 16.43
CA ALA A 350 41.79 -29.08 15.97
C ALA A 350 40.94 -28.08 15.16
N GLU A 351 41.11 -26.82 15.56
CA GLU A 351 40.57 -25.60 14.95
C GLU A 351 41.35 -25.20 13.69
N GLY A 352 40.70 -24.41 12.83
CA GLY A 352 41.33 -23.75 11.69
C GLY A 352 40.41 -22.72 11.05
N ASP A 353 40.71 -21.44 11.25
CA ASP A 353 40.11 -20.34 10.48
C ASP A 353 40.46 -20.46 8.98
N ASP A 354 39.49 -20.19 8.10
CA ASP A 354 39.60 -19.11 7.10
C ASP A 354 38.43 -19.09 6.08
N GLY A 355 37.84 -17.91 5.91
CA GLY A 355 37.35 -17.35 4.64
C GLY A 355 36.30 -18.11 3.79
N GLY A 356 35.05 -17.62 3.76
CA GLY A 356 34.10 -18.01 2.70
C GLY A 356 32.67 -17.49 2.82
N CYS A 357 32.42 -16.21 2.58
CA CYS A 357 31.04 -15.68 2.50
C CYS A 357 30.26 -16.30 1.32
N SER A 358 29.27 -17.14 1.63
CA SER A 358 28.22 -17.53 0.66
C SER A 358 26.87 -17.71 1.36
N CYS A 359 26.01 -16.70 1.26
CA CYS A 359 24.71 -16.67 1.94
C CYS A 359 23.67 -17.55 1.23
N ARG A 360 23.76 -18.87 1.42
CA ARG A 360 22.62 -19.78 1.22
C ARG A 360 21.69 -19.71 2.43
N ALA A 361 20.60 -18.95 2.31
CA ALA A 361 19.50 -19.03 3.29
C ALA A 361 18.70 -20.33 3.06
N ALA A 362 19.08 -21.40 3.77
CA ALA A 362 18.36 -22.66 3.79
C ALA A 362 18.26 -23.19 5.23
N GLY A 363 17.06 -23.61 5.63
CA GLY A 363 16.81 -24.27 6.92
C GLY A 363 15.95 -23.46 7.89
N SER A 364 14.63 -23.67 7.82
CA SER A 364 13.72 -23.32 8.92
C SER A 364 14.04 -24.20 10.13
N PRO A 365 14.27 -23.66 11.34
CA PRO A 365 14.30 -24.47 12.55
C PRO A 365 12.90 -24.96 12.93
N ALA A 366 12.83 -26.14 13.53
CA ALA A 366 11.58 -26.82 13.85
C ALA A 366 10.74 -26.10 14.92
N ALA A 367 9.42 -26.27 14.85
CA ALA A 367 8.48 -25.74 15.84
C ALA A 367 8.68 -26.39 17.22
N PRO A 368 8.64 -25.61 18.32
CA PRO A 368 8.64 -26.16 19.68
C PRO A 368 7.28 -26.79 20.02
N ALA A 369 7.32 -27.92 20.73
CA ALA A 369 6.15 -28.65 21.20
C ALA A 369 5.39 -27.88 22.32
N PRO A 370 4.07 -28.10 22.47
CA PRO A 370 3.27 -27.37 23.45
C PRO A 370 3.56 -27.81 24.89
N MET A 371 4.05 -26.88 25.71
CA MET A 371 4.15 -27.05 27.16
C MET A 371 2.76 -26.94 27.81
N ALA A 372 2.35 -27.97 28.54
CA ALA A 372 1.10 -27.99 29.27
C ALA A 372 1.14 -27.04 30.48
N LEU A 373 0.19 -26.11 30.56
CA LEU A 373 0.00 -25.23 31.72
C LEU A 373 -1.23 -25.69 32.51
N ALA A 374 -0.99 -26.46 33.56
CA ALA A 374 -2.02 -26.93 34.46
C ALA A 374 -2.32 -25.89 35.56
N GLY A 375 -3.54 -25.34 35.51
CA GLY A 375 -4.40 -24.99 36.63
C GLY A 375 -3.88 -24.07 37.76
N LEU A 376 -4.55 -22.93 37.93
CA LEU A 376 -4.90 -22.43 39.27
C LEU A 376 -6.12 -21.47 39.26
N GLY A 377 -7.19 -21.91 39.93
CA GLY A 377 -7.97 -21.06 40.86
C GLY A 377 -8.92 -19.99 40.34
N LEU A 378 -10.21 -20.34 40.23
CA LEU A 378 -11.33 -19.75 41.00
C LEU A 378 -11.24 -18.24 41.35
N ILE A 379 -12.11 -17.37 40.82
CA ILE A 379 -13.31 -16.76 41.48
C ILE A 379 -13.73 -15.59 40.55
N ALA A 380 -15.00 -15.22 40.29
CA ALA A 380 -16.31 -15.62 40.83
C ALA A 380 -17.36 -15.75 39.69
N ALA A 381 -18.63 -15.99 40.06
CA ALA A 381 -19.81 -15.63 39.26
C ALA A 381 -20.77 -14.78 40.10
N LEU A 382 -21.24 -13.65 39.57
CA LEU A 382 -22.35 -12.89 40.14
C LEU A 382 -23.20 -12.28 39.03
N ALA A 383 -24.51 -12.53 39.09
CA ALA A 383 -25.45 -12.16 38.06
C ALA A 383 -25.91 -10.70 38.16
N SER A 384 -26.34 -10.13 37.04
CA SER A 384 -27.33 -9.04 37.03
C SER A 384 -28.12 -9.00 35.73
N ALA A 385 -29.27 -9.67 35.73
CA ALA A 385 -30.29 -9.46 34.70
C ALA A 385 -31.00 -8.11 34.92
N ARG A 386 -31.26 -7.33 33.86
CA ARG A 386 -32.30 -6.29 33.90
C ARG A 386 -32.96 -5.99 32.54
N ARG A 387 -34.22 -6.44 32.45
CA ARG A 387 -35.38 -5.77 31.83
C ARG A 387 -35.31 -5.36 30.34
N ARG A 388 -35.92 -6.19 29.50
CA ARG A 388 -36.88 -5.68 28.48
C ARG A 388 -38.11 -5.13 29.19
N GLY A 389 -38.74 -4.07 28.64
CA GLY A 389 -40.03 -3.62 29.13
C GLY A 389 -40.63 -2.41 28.38
N ARG A 390 -41.69 -2.69 27.61
CA ARG A 390 -42.69 -1.75 27.05
C ARG A 390 -42.19 -0.89 25.86
N ARG A 391 -43.02 -0.58 24.86
CA ARG A 391 -44.46 -0.86 24.67
C ARG A 391 -44.73 -1.69 23.43
#